data_AF-A0A8H6W625-F1
#
_entry.id   AF-A0A8H6W625-F1
#
_cell.length_a   1.000
_cell.length_b   1.000
_cell.length_c   1.000
_cell.angle_alpha   90.00
_cell.angle_beta   90.00
_cell.angle_gamma   90.00
#
_symmetry.space_group_name_H-M   'P 1'
#
loop_
_entity.id
_entity.type
_entity.pdbx_description
1 polymer ?
#
loop_
_entity_poly.entity_id
_entity_poly.type
_entity_poly.pdbx_seq_one_letter_code
_entity_poly.pdbx_strand_id
1 'polypeptide(L)'
;MVTYDANGTPLSPRGFPLKGSQAGRPFRLYHITHNESTFYANDRRKAMWIYDSFKNKPLPKGEGVSIMVSDFLTPDWGRLVHEEMQARVLFRAGKNHDGYFWSEDLLATTDNAIDIFEAKTNGLATGLFMFDNAPSHQKRAADALSARKMPKGPHETWGQQPRMRPGMLPDGVTYQSLYFPDNHPTMAGWFKGMEQIIRERGLQTAQFDLFLHMQVV
;
A
#
# COMPACT_ATOMS: atom_id res chain seq x y z
N MET A 1 -22.50 -4.33 -11.96
CA MET A 1 -22.61 -3.32 -10.87
C MET A 1 -23.50 -2.20 -11.37
N VAL A 2 -24.65 -1.97 -10.73
CA VAL A 2 -25.57 -0.86 -11.06
C VAL A 2 -25.30 0.23 -10.03
N THR A 3 -25.00 1.45 -10.47
CA THR A 3 -24.90 2.61 -9.57
C THR A 3 -26.22 3.37 -9.59
N TYR A 4 -26.49 4.16 -8.55
CA TYR A 4 -27.72 4.96 -8.47
C TYR A 4 -27.33 6.43 -8.30
N ASP A 5 -28.07 7.33 -8.94
CA ASP A 5 -27.90 8.77 -8.70
C ASP A 5 -28.52 9.21 -7.36
N ALA A 6 -28.37 10.49 -7.02
CA ALA A 6 -28.93 11.07 -5.80
C ALA A 6 -30.48 10.96 -5.69
N ASN A 7 -31.17 10.64 -6.79
CA ASN A 7 -32.61 10.47 -6.85
C ASN A 7 -33.02 8.99 -6.92
N GLY A 8 -32.08 8.05 -6.78
CA GLY A 8 -32.35 6.62 -6.86
C GLY A 8 -32.56 6.10 -8.28
N THR A 9 -32.19 6.86 -9.32
CA THR A 9 -32.28 6.41 -10.70
C THR A 9 -31.11 5.46 -11.00
N PRO A 10 -31.36 4.24 -11.51
CA PRO A 10 -30.30 3.33 -11.88
C PRO A 10 -29.49 3.90 -13.05
N LEU A 11 -28.20 4.09 -12.81
CA LEU A 11 -27.20 4.42 -13.82
C LEU A 11 -26.42 3.15 -14.14
N SER A 12 -26.45 2.76 -15.41
CA SER A 12 -25.45 1.85 -15.94
C SER A 12 -24.17 2.67 -16.17
N PRO A 13 -23.01 2.27 -15.61
CA PRO A 13 -21.77 2.95 -15.92
C PRO A 13 -21.54 2.92 -17.44
N ARG A 14 -21.47 4.11 -18.05
CA ARG A 14 -21.06 4.23 -19.46
C ARG A 14 -19.56 3.94 -19.49
N GLY A 15 -19.17 2.87 -20.16
CA GLY A 15 -17.75 2.60 -20.43
C GLY A 15 -17.09 3.78 -21.13
N PHE A 16 -15.77 3.89 -21.02
CA PHE A 16 -15.00 4.90 -21.73
C PHE A 16 -14.19 4.25 -22.87
N PRO A 17 -13.99 4.93 -24.00
CA PRO A 17 -13.15 4.42 -25.05
C PRO A 17 -11.69 4.39 -24.58
N LEU A 18 -11.08 3.21 -24.68
CA LEU A 18 -9.64 3.06 -24.44
C LEU A 18 -8.83 3.76 -25.53
N LYS A 19 -7.68 4.32 -25.13
CA LYS A 19 -6.73 5.02 -26.01
C LYS A 19 -5.41 4.25 -26.09
N GLY A 20 -4.57 4.60 -27.06
CA GLY A 20 -3.25 3.98 -27.22
C GLY A 20 -3.33 2.53 -27.67
N SER A 21 -2.47 1.66 -27.11
CA SER A 21 -2.34 0.25 -27.50
C SER A 21 -3.60 -0.60 -27.28
N GLN A 22 -4.55 -0.12 -26.46
CA GLN A 22 -5.78 -0.82 -26.14
C GLN A 22 -7.03 -0.26 -26.86
N ALA A 23 -6.86 0.71 -27.77
CA ALA A 23 -7.99 1.30 -28.51
C ALA A 23 -8.77 0.25 -29.33
N GLY A 24 -10.10 0.29 -29.25
CA GLY A 24 -11.00 -0.59 -30.01
C GLY A 24 -11.08 -2.05 -29.53
N ARG A 25 -10.44 -2.41 -28.42
CA ARG A 25 -10.48 -3.78 -27.87
C ARG A 25 -11.49 -3.86 -26.71
N PRO A 26 -12.23 -4.99 -26.58
CA PRO A 26 -13.02 -5.23 -25.38
C PRO A 26 -12.10 -5.27 -24.15
N PHE A 27 -12.41 -4.45 -23.16
CA PHE A 27 -11.65 -4.32 -21.93
C PHE A 27 -12.28 -5.17 -20.84
N ARG A 28 -11.61 -6.25 -20.45
CA ARG A 28 -11.97 -7.02 -19.26
C ARG A 28 -10.94 -6.74 -18.17
N LEU A 29 -11.41 -6.18 -17.06
CA LEU A 29 -10.65 -6.13 -15.82
C LEU A 29 -10.82 -7.45 -15.08
N TYR A 30 -9.70 -8.10 -14.77
CA TYR A 30 -9.68 -9.23 -13.87
C TYR A 30 -9.57 -8.69 -12.46
N HIS A 31 -10.60 -8.92 -11.65
CA HIS A 31 -10.57 -8.51 -10.26
C HIS A 31 -9.73 -9.50 -9.45
N ILE A 32 -8.66 -9.01 -8.84
CA ILE A 32 -7.78 -9.78 -7.98
C ILE A 32 -7.81 -9.15 -6.59
N THR A 33 -8.36 -9.86 -5.62
CA THR A 33 -8.43 -9.43 -4.22
C THR A 33 -7.33 -10.09 -3.41
N HIS A 34 -6.75 -9.35 -2.48
CA HIS A 34 -5.76 -9.85 -1.53
C HIS A 34 -6.20 -9.57 -0.09
N ASN A 35 -5.87 -10.52 0.80
CA ASN A 35 -6.00 -10.34 2.24
C ASN A 35 -5.13 -11.36 3.00
N GLU A 36 -4.76 -11.02 4.23
CA GLU A 36 -4.13 -11.93 5.19
C GLU A 36 -5.13 -12.46 6.23
N SER A 37 -4.95 -13.71 6.64
CA SER A 37 -5.71 -14.31 7.73
C SER A 37 -4.82 -15.17 8.60
N THR A 38 -4.93 -15.01 9.91
CA THR A 38 -4.17 -15.79 10.89
C THR A 38 -5.06 -16.84 11.53
N PHE A 39 -4.60 -18.08 11.51
CA PHE A 39 -5.26 -19.23 12.13
C PHE A 39 -4.42 -19.74 13.28
N TYR A 40 -5.05 -20.07 14.40
CA TYR A 40 -4.36 -20.58 15.57
C TYR A 40 -4.71 -22.04 15.85
N ALA A 41 -3.75 -22.81 16.33
CA ALA A 41 -3.90 -24.25 16.57
C ALA A 41 -5.05 -24.59 17.55
N ASN A 42 -5.30 -23.70 18.51
CA ASN A 42 -6.36 -23.83 19.51
C ASN A 42 -7.53 -22.87 19.28
N ASP A 43 -7.65 -22.24 18.11
CA ASP A 43 -8.83 -21.45 17.76
C ASP A 43 -10.03 -22.39 17.57
N ARG A 44 -10.76 -22.59 18.67
CA ARG A 44 -11.90 -23.50 18.75
C ARG A 44 -12.97 -22.88 19.62
N ARG A 45 -14.19 -22.76 19.10
CA ARG A 45 -15.39 -22.56 19.92
C ARG A 45 -15.79 -23.92 20.52
N LYS A 46 -15.59 -24.10 21.82
CA LYS A 46 -16.03 -25.32 22.52
C LYS A 46 -17.45 -25.11 23.03
N ALA A 47 -18.44 -25.56 22.26
CA ALA A 47 -19.78 -25.81 22.78
C ALA A 47 -19.89 -27.32 23.07
N MET A 48 -20.11 -27.67 24.33
CA MET A 48 -20.29 -29.07 24.72
C MET A 48 -21.35 -29.19 25.81
N TRP A 49 -22.13 -30.26 25.75
CA TRP A 49 -23.00 -30.67 26.84
C TRP A 49 -22.16 -31.47 27.83
N ILE A 50 -22.16 -31.04 29.09
CA ILE A 50 -21.47 -31.74 30.18
C ILE A 50 -22.50 -32.30 31.15
N TYR A 51 -22.22 -33.50 31.67
CA TYR A 51 -22.98 -34.08 32.77
C TYR A 51 -22.51 -33.48 34.10
N ASP A 52 -23.32 -33.57 35.15
CA ASP A 52 -23.01 -33.02 36.47
C ASP A 52 -21.71 -33.59 37.08
N SER A 53 -21.36 -34.84 36.75
CA SER A 53 -20.13 -35.49 37.18
C SER A 53 -18.88 -35.10 36.37
N PHE A 54 -19.01 -34.22 35.38
CA PHE A 54 -17.92 -33.83 34.50
C PHE A 54 -16.88 -32.98 35.24
N LYS A 55 -15.63 -33.47 35.26
CA LYS A 55 -14.51 -32.71 35.82
C LYS A 55 -13.78 -31.96 34.71
N ASN A 56 -13.75 -30.63 34.82
CA ASN A 56 -13.01 -29.77 33.90
C ASN A 56 -11.52 -30.12 33.91
N LYS A 57 -10.97 -30.43 32.73
CA LYS A 57 -9.53 -30.52 32.53
C LYS A 57 -9.01 -29.14 32.13
N PRO A 58 -8.01 -28.58 32.85
CA PRO A 58 -7.32 -27.38 32.40
C PRO A 58 -6.78 -27.56 30.99
N LEU A 59 -6.96 -26.53 30.15
CA LEU A 59 -6.40 -26.49 28.80
C LEU A 59 -5.16 -25.61 28.79
N PRO A 60 -4.24 -25.82 27.83
CA PRO A 60 -3.14 -24.89 27.61
C PRO A 60 -3.67 -23.47 27.49
N LYS A 61 -3.03 -22.52 28.19
CA LYS A 61 -3.38 -21.11 28.14
C LYS A 61 -3.00 -20.55 26.77
N GLY A 62 -3.94 -19.85 26.12
CA GLY A 62 -3.72 -19.16 24.85
C GLY A 62 -4.10 -19.98 23.62
N GLU A 63 -3.97 -19.34 22.46
CA GLU A 63 -4.48 -19.84 21.17
C GLU A 63 -3.52 -20.85 20.50
N GLY A 64 -2.33 -21.08 21.08
CA GLY A 64 -1.32 -21.98 20.54
C GLY A 64 -0.54 -21.36 19.38
N VAL A 65 0.13 -22.22 18.60
CA VAL A 65 0.91 -21.80 17.43
C VAL A 65 -0.03 -21.25 16.35
N SER A 66 0.40 -20.18 15.66
CA SER A 66 -0.35 -19.59 14.57
C SER A 66 0.29 -19.82 13.21
N ILE A 67 -0.55 -19.78 12.17
CA ILE A 67 -0.15 -19.70 10.77
C ILE A 67 -0.92 -18.56 10.12
N MET A 68 -0.20 -17.60 9.56
CA MET A 68 -0.76 -16.57 8.72
C MET A 68 -0.76 -17.05 7.27
N VAL A 69 -1.86 -16.83 6.57
CA VAL A 69 -2.02 -17.12 5.16
C VAL A 69 -2.26 -15.78 4.46
N SER A 70 -1.38 -15.45 3.53
CA SER A 70 -1.51 -14.31 2.61
C SER A 70 -1.79 -14.89 1.22
N ASP A 71 -2.88 -14.48 0.56
CA ASP A 71 -3.27 -15.06 -0.73
C ASP A 71 -3.98 -14.06 -1.63
N PHE A 72 -3.89 -14.31 -2.94
CA PHE A 72 -4.59 -13.57 -3.97
C PHE A 72 -5.68 -14.43 -4.59
N LEU A 73 -6.91 -13.92 -4.57
CA LEU A 73 -8.08 -14.60 -5.09
C LEU A 73 -8.69 -13.82 -6.24
N THR A 74 -9.22 -14.55 -7.21
CA THR A 74 -10.01 -14.03 -8.32
C THR A 74 -11.38 -14.71 -8.30
N PRO A 75 -12.47 -14.00 -8.62
CA PRO A 75 -13.79 -14.63 -8.72
C PRO A 75 -13.86 -15.75 -9.77
N ASP A 76 -13.08 -15.62 -10.84
CA ASP A 76 -13.11 -16.53 -11.98
C ASP A 76 -12.25 -17.79 -11.77
N TRP A 77 -11.12 -17.68 -11.05
CA TRP A 77 -10.15 -18.78 -10.92
C TRP A 77 -9.95 -19.26 -9.49
N GLY A 78 -10.55 -18.61 -8.50
CA GLY A 78 -10.21 -18.83 -7.10
C GLY A 78 -8.78 -18.35 -6.84
N ARG A 79 -7.93 -19.22 -6.29
CA ARG A 79 -6.53 -18.88 -5.98
C ARG A 79 -5.76 -18.51 -7.25
N LEU A 80 -4.95 -17.47 -7.17
CA LEU A 80 -4.08 -17.05 -8.27
C LEU A 80 -2.89 -18.02 -8.38
N VAL A 81 -3.04 -18.96 -9.31
CA VAL A 81 -2.06 -20.01 -9.62
C VAL A 81 -1.92 -20.17 -11.14
N HIS A 82 -0.72 -20.50 -11.59
CA HIS A 82 -0.44 -20.84 -12.97
C HIS A 82 0.72 -21.83 -13.04
N GLU A 83 0.49 -22.99 -13.66
CA GLU A 83 1.42 -24.12 -13.65
C GLU A 83 1.85 -24.48 -12.21
N GLU A 84 3.15 -24.44 -11.90
CA GLU A 84 3.69 -24.70 -10.56
C GLU A 84 3.77 -23.44 -9.69
N MET A 85 3.45 -22.26 -10.23
CA MET A 85 3.50 -20.99 -9.51
C MET A 85 2.23 -20.76 -8.69
N GLN A 86 2.41 -20.24 -7.47
CA GLN A 86 1.31 -19.82 -6.60
C GLN A 86 1.64 -18.51 -5.88
N ALA A 87 0.65 -17.63 -5.75
CA ALA A 87 0.81 -16.36 -5.04
C ALA A 87 0.71 -16.50 -3.50
N ARG A 88 0.21 -17.65 -3.00
CA ARG A 88 -0.01 -17.86 -1.57
C ARG A 88 1.30 -17.95 -0.80
N VAL A 89 1.36 -17.23 0.32
CA VAL A 89 2.38 -17.39 1.35
C VAL A 89 1.77 -17.96 2.63
N LEU A 90 2.45 -18.96 3.19
CA LEU A 90 2.21 -19.50 4.52
C LEU A 90 3.31 -18.98 5.43
N PHE A 91 2.95 -18.19 6.44
CA PHE A 91 3.88 -17.51 7.32
C PHE A 91 3.67 -17.96 8.76
N ARG A 92 4.71 -18.47 9.41
CA ARG A 92 4.68 -18.90 10.81
C ARG A 92 5.09 -17.73 11.68
N ALA A 93 4.12 -17.05 12.28
CA ALA A 93 4.41 -15.85 13.06
C ALA A 93 5.09 -16.19 14.41
N GLY A 94 6.04 -15.34 14.81
CA GLY A 94 6.66 -15.37 16.15
C GLY A 94 8.18 -15.28 16.15
N LYS A 95 8.73 -14.84 17.29
CA LYS A 95 10.18 -14.59 17.49
C LYS A 95 11.08 -15.81 17.21
N ASN A 96 10.56 -17.01 17.40
CA ASN A 96 11.28 -18.28 17.14
C ASN A 96 10.80 -18.97 15.85
N HIS A 97 10.12 -18.22 14.98
CA HIS A 97 9.60 -18.67 13.69
C HIS A 97 10.03 -17.67 12.61
N ASP A 98 9.14 -17.30 11.68
CA ASP A 98 9.44 -16.45 10.54
C ASP A 98 9.42 -14.95 10.91
N GLY A 99 9.16 -14.62 12.17
CA GLY A 99 9.16 -13.26 12.69
C GLY A 99 7.81 -12.55 12.55
N TYR A 100 7.83 -11.35 11.98
CA TYR A 100 6.66 -10.53 11.69
C TYR A 100 6.52 -10.37 10.17
N PHE A 101 5.28 -10.36 9.68
CA PHE A 101 5.00 -10.11 8.27
C PHE A 101 5.05 -8.60 8.00
N TRP A 102 6.02 -8.16 7.20
CA TRP A 102 6.28 -6.75 6.91
C TRP A 102 5.76 -6.34 5.53
N SER A 103 5.78 -5.04 5.27
CA SER A 103 5.49 -4.46 3.96
C SER A 103 6.35 -5.05 2.84
N GLU A 104 7.58 -5.42 3.14
CA GLU A 104 8.52 -6.01 2.19
C GLU A 104 8.05 -7.40 1.75
N ASP A 105 7.47 -8.19 2.67
CA ASP A 105 6.89 -9.49 2.35
C ASP A 105 5.66 -9.33 1.45
N LEU A 106 4.81 -8.33 1.73
CA LEU A 106 3.65 -7.97 0.91
C LEU A 106 4.06 -7.56 -0.52
N LEU A 107 5.09 -6.71 -0.65
CA LEU A 107 5.61 -6.29 -1.96
C LEU A 107 6.09 -7.51 -2.75
N ALA A 108 6.91 -8.37 -2.13
CA ALA A 108 7.41 -9.58 -2.77
C ALA A 108 6.26 -10.54 -3.18
N THR A 109 5.23 -10.68 -2.35
CA THR A 109 4.04 -11.48 -2.72
C THR A 109 3.24 -10.86 -3.84
N THR A 110 3.14 -9.53 -3.87
CA THR A 110 2.44 -8.80 -4.94
C THR A 110 3.17 -8.89 -6.26
N ASP A 111 4.50 -8.76 -6.27
CA ASP A 111 5.33 -8.91 -7.47
C ASP A 111 5.16 -10.32 -8.08
N ASN A 112 5.27 -11.36 -7.24
CA ASN A 112 5.01 -12.73 -7.69
C ASN A 112 3.56 -12.93 -8.19
N ALA A 113 2.57 -12.30 -7.55
CA ALA A 113 1.19 -12.35 -8.01
C ALA A 113 1.01 -11.68 -9.39
N ILE A 114 1.72 -10.59 -9.66
CA ILE A 114 1.75 -9.93 -10.98
C ILE A 114 2.37 -10.88 -12.01
N ASP A 115 3.52 -11.49 -11.73
CA ASP A 115 4.17 -12.43 -12.64
C ASP A 115 3.26 -13.61 -13.00
N ILE A 116 2.57 -14.19 -12.01
CA ILE A 116 1.59 -15.27 -12.22
C ILE A 116 0.43 -14.80 -13.08
N PHE A 117 -0.09 -13.59 -12.83
CA PHE A 117 -1.19 -13.03 -13.59
C PHE A 117 -0.81 -12.79 -15.06
N GLU A 118 0.34 -12.16 -15.29
CA GLU A 118 0.86 -11.88 -16.63
C GLU A 118 1.09 -13.19 -17.40
N ALA A 119 1.74 -14.18 -16.78
CA ALA A 119 1.94 -15.50 -17.39
C ALA A 119 0.61 -16.20 -17.71
N LYS A 120 -0.32 -16.25 -16.75
CA LYS A 120 -1.64 -16.90 -16.93
C LYS A 120 -2.47 -16.26 -18.04
N THR A 121 -2.26 -14.97 -18.31
CA THR A 121 -3.01 -14.21 -19.30
C THR A 121 -2.22 -13.92 -20.57
N ASN A 122 -0.99 -14.44 -20.68
CA ASN A 122 -0.04 -14.14 -21.74
C ASN A 122 0.18 -12.62 -21.97
N GLY A 123 0.04 -11.82 -20.91
CA GLY A 123 0.08 -10.35 -20.97
C GLY A 123 -1.03 -9.71 -21.81
N LEU A 124 -2.12 -10.44 -22.07
CA LEU A 124 -3.24 -9.97 -22.90
C LEU A 124 -4.40 -9.39 -22.07
N ALA A 125 -4.28 -9.40 -20.75
CA ALA A 125 -5.33 -8.97 -19.83
C ALA A 125 -4.85 -7.83 -18.93
N THR A 126 -5.80 -7.17 -18.26
CA THR A 126 -5.51 -6.15 -17.26
C THR A 126 -6.06 -6.58 -15.91
N GLY A 127 -5.18 -6.66 -14.92
CA GLY A 127 -5.52 -6.98 -13.54
C GLY A 127 -5.87 -5.73 -12.75
N LEU A 128 -6.98 -5.77 -12.01
CA LEU A 128 -7.31 -4.81 -10.96
C LEU A 128 -7.01 -5.46 -9.60
N PHE A 129 -5.84 -5.15 -9.05
CA PHE A 129 -5.42 -5.61 -7.74
C PHE A 129 -6.05 -4.73 -6.65
N MET A 130 -6.74 -5.35 -5.71
CA MET A 130 -7.45 -4.69 -4.62
C MET A 130 -6.92 -5.17 -3.27
N PHE A 131 -6.55 -4.19 -2.45
CA PHE A 131 -6.04 -4.35 -1.10
C PHE A 131 -6.94 -3.60 -0.12
N ASP A 132 -6.92 -3.98 1.14
CA ASP A 132 -7.51 -3.18 2.20
C ASP A 132 -6.60 -2.01 2.60
N ASN A 133 -6.98 -1.30 3.67
CA ASN A 133 -6.27 -0.14 4.19
C ASN A 133 -5.38 -0.45 5.41
N ALA A 134 -4.92 -1.69 5.57
CA ALA A 134 -4.02 -2.05 6.64
C ALA A 134 -2.75 -1.16 6.64
N PRO A 135 -2.17 -0.81 7.81
CA PRO A 135 -0.99 0.06 7.86
C PRO A 135 0.21 -0.44 7.05
N SER A 136 0.39 -1.77 6.95
CA SER A 136 1.40 -2.42 6.11
C SER A 136 1.19 -2.11 4.62
N HIS A 137 -0.06 -2.04 4.15
CA HIS A 137 -0.44 -1.79 2.75
C HIS A 137 -0.27 -0.32 2.37
N GLN A 138 -0.26 0.58 3.35
CA GLN A 138 -0.15 2.02 3.17
C GLN A 138 1.27 2.55 3.42
N LYS A 139 2.26 1.67 3.62
CA LYS A 139 3.63 2.11 3.83
C LYS A 139 4.13 2.86 2.60
N ARG A 140 4.58 4.09 2.81
CA ARG A 140 5.24 4.86 1.77
C ARG A 140 6.64 4.33 1.54
N ALA A 141 7.16 4.51 0.33
CA ALA A 141 8.58 4.27 0.06
C ALA A 141 9.45 4.99 1.09
N ALA A 142 10.61 4.41 1.40
CA ALA A 142 11.53 4.93 2.42
C ALA A 142 11.90 6.41 2.14
N ASP A 143 12.07 6.76 0.87
CA ASP A 143 12.39 8.09 0.35
C ASP A 143 11.16 8.90 -0.09
N ALA A 144 9.94 8.48 0.25
CA ALA A 144 8.74 9.15 -0.23
C ALA A 144 8.63 10.60 0.25
N LEU A 145 8.12 11.47 -0.62
CA LEU A 145 7.84 12.86 -0.30
C LEU A 145 6.83 12.97 0.85
N SER A 146 7.12 13.84 1.83
CA SER A 146 6.23 14.16 2.93
C SER A 146 6.36 15.64 3.30
N ALA A 147 5.29 16.40 3.10
CA ALA A 147 5.21 17.79 3.56
C ALA A 147 5.07 17.90 5.10
N ARG A 148 4.83 16.78 5.79
CA ARG A 148 4.58 16.79 7.23
C ARG A 148 5.86 17.16 7.98
N LYS A 149 5.77 18.18 8.84
CA LYS A 149 6.88 18.67 9.69
C LYS A 149 8.09 19.23 8.92
N MET A 150 7.95 19.62 7.65
CA MET A 150 9.04 20.31 6.94
C MET A 150 9.36 21.64 7.65
N PRO A 151 10.64 21.96 7.95
CA PRO A 151 11.01 23.24 8.52
C PRO A 151 10.85 24.35 7.47
N LYS A 152 10.56 25.56 7.94
CA LYS A 152 10.44 26.74 7.05
C LYS A 152 11.77 27.05 6.36
N GLY A 153 12.86 27.09 7.14
CA GLY A 153 14.21 27.41 6.67
C GLY A 153 15.12 26.19 6.49
N PRO A 154 16.35 26.41 5.99
CA PRO A 154 17.35 25.37 5.85
C PRO A 154 17.63 24.65 7.17
N HIS A 155 17.91 23.35 7.10
CA HIS A 155 18.18 22.55 8.28
C HIS A 155 19.15 21.42 7.97
N GLU A 156 20.24 21.33 8.74
CA GLU A 156 21.30 20.33 8.57
C GLU A 156 20.80 18.90 8.81
N THR A 157 20.09 18.71 9.92
CA THR A 157 19.74 17.36 10.39
C THR A 157 18.30 16.93 10.13
N TRP A 158 17.50 17.76 9.46
CA TRP A 158 16.10 17.45 9.24
C TRP A 158 15.96 16.46 8.09
N GLY A 159 15.23 15.37 8.32
CA GLY A 159 15.14 14.28 7.36
C GLY A 159 16.45 13.52 7.21
N GLN A 160 17.25 13.42 8.28
CA GLN A 160 18.38 12.50 8.36
C GLN A 160 17.88 11.04 8.33
N GLN A 161 17.76 10.56 7.09
CA GLN A 161 17.60 9.17 6.64
C GLN A 161 16.20 8.55 6.85
N PRO A 162 15.58 8.05 5.76
CA PRO A 162 15.98 8.22 4.36
C PRO A 162 15.75 9.67 3.90
N ARG A 163 16.64 10.21 3.05
CA ARG A 163 16.37 11.48 2.38
C ARG A 163 15.15 11.33 1.49
N MET A 164 14.30 12.35 1.44
CA MET A 164 13.19 12.34 0.48
C MET A 164 13.74 12.46 -0.95
N ARG A 165 13.15 11.69 -1.86
CA ARG A 165 13.40 11.78 -3.30
C ARG A 165 13.05 13.17 -3.84
N PRO A 166 13.61 13.59 -4.98
CA PRO A 166 13.27 14.87 -5.57
C PRO A 166 11.76 14.95 -5.90
N GLY A 167 11.21 16.15 -5.78
CA GLY A 167 9.93 16.48 -6.38
C GLY A 167 10.04 16.70 -7.89
N MET A 168 8.93 17.05 -8.52
CA MET A 168 8.89 17.50 -9.91
C MET A 168 8.38 18.93 -9.96
N LEU A 169 9.03 19.78 -10.76
CA LEU A 169 8.58 21.15 -11.02
C LEU A 169 7.33 21.16 -11.93
N PRO A 170 6.61 22.30 -12.03
CA PRO A 170 5.39 22.40 -12.83
C PRO A 170 5.58 22.11 -14.33
N ASP A 171 6.81 22.18 -14.84
CA ASP A 171 7.15 21.83 -16.22
C ASP A 171 7.00 20.32 -16.52
N GLY A 172 6.89 19.48 -15.48
CA GLY A 172 6.72 18.04 -15.61
C GLY A 172 8.00 17.29 -16.02
N VAL A 173 9.14 17.97 -16.11
CA VAL A 173 10.40 17.41 -16.60
C VAL A 173 11.54 17.64 -15.62
N THR A 174 11.57 18.80 -14.98
CA THR A 174 12.69 19.17 -14.11
C THR A 174 12.46 18.63 -12.70
N TYR A 175 13.44 17.88 -12.21
CA TYR A 175 13.47 17.43 -10.82
C TYR A 175 13.79 18.58 -9.87
N GLN A 176 13.00 18.67 -8.81
CA GLN A 176 13.23 19.59 -7.70
C GLN A 176 13.93 18.88 -6.56
N SER A 177 15.25 19.06 -6.42
CA SER A 177 15.96 18.62 -5.22
C SER A 177 15.47 19.38 -3.99
N LEU A 178 15.14 18.65 -2.93
CA LEU A 178 14.75 19.22 -1.63
C LEU A 178 15.95 19.53 -0.73
N TYR A 179 17.15 19.11 -1.15
CA TYR A 179 18.40 19.28 -0.42
C TYR A 179 19.36 20.12 -1.25
N PHE A 180 20.19 20.91 -0.57
CA PHE A 180 21.32 21.57 -1.21
C PHE A 180 22.33 20.52 -1.70
N PRO A 181 23.06 20.78 -2.80
CA PRO A 181 24.05 19.85 -3.30
C PRO A 181 25.21 19.69 -2.31
N ASP A 182 25.92 18.57 -2.37
CA ASP A 182 27.00 18.28 -1.41
C ASP A 182 28.21 19.22 -1.56
N ASN A 183 28.28 19.98 -2.65
CA ASN A 183 29.29 21.04 -2.87
C ASN A 183 28.79 22.45 -2.49
N HIS A 184 27.64 22.59 -1.81
CA HIS A 184 27.13 23.90 -1.40
C HIS A 184 28.07 24.55 -0.37
N PRO A 185 28.46 25.83 -0.54
CA PRO A 185 29.56 26.45 0.21
C PRO A 185 29.37 26.49 1.73
N THR A 186 28.13 26.56 2.21
CA THR A 186 27.81 26.72 3.64
C THR A 186 26.77 25.72 4.19
N MET A 187 26.10 24.98 3.32
CA MET A 187 24.90 24.19 3.65
C MET A 187 24.88 22.88 2.85
N ALA A 188 26.05 22.29 2.64
CA ALA A 188 26.21 21.05 1.88
C ALA A 188 25.28 19.96 2.40
N GLY A 189 24.37 19.47 1.55
CA GLY A 189 23.45 18.40 1.90
C GLY A 189 22.33 18.76 2.89
N TRP A 190 22.22 20.02 3.31
CA TRP A 190 21.13 20.44 4.20
C TRP A 190 19.79 20.35 3.47
N PHE A 191 18.71 20.08 4.20
CA PHE A 191 17.37 20.30 3.68
C PHE A 191 17.18 21.79 3.42
N LYS A 192 16.61 22.17 2.27
CA LYS A 192 16.49 23.56 1.83
C LYS A 192 15.51 24.40 2.67
N GLY A 193 14.53 23.77 3.29
CA GLY A 193 13.39 24.45 3.91
C GLY A 193 12.27 24.72 2.92
N MET A 194 11.03 24.72 3.41
CA MET A 194 9.84 24.94 2.58
C MET A 194 9.89 26.27 1.81
N GLU A 195 10.41 27.33 2.43
CA GLU A 195 10.44 28.65 1.81
C GLU A 195 11.28 28.66 0.51
N GLN A 196 12.47 28.08 0.55
CA GLN A 196 13.34 27.98 -0.62
C GLN A 196 12.72 27.08 -1.69
N ILE A 197 12.16 25.92 -1.30
CA ILE A 197 11.51 24.97 -2.21
C ILE A 197 10.30 25.63 -2.92
N ILE A 198 9.53 26.47 -2.22
CA ILE A 198 8.37 27.16 -2.79
C ILE A 198 8.81 28.29 -3.73
N ARG A 199 9.84 29.05 -3.37
CA ARG A 199 10.44 30.07 -4.25
C ARG A 199 10.95 29.47 -5.56
N GLU A 200 11.59 28.31 -5.51
CA GLU A 200 12.03 27.56 -6.70
C GLU A 200 10.85 27.13 -7.60
N ARG A 201 9.63 27.03 -7.06
CA ARG A 201 8.39 26.77 -7.83
C ARG A 201 7.74 28.04 -8.39
N GLY A 202 8.29 29.22 -8.13
CA GLY A 202 7.73 30.50 -8.57
C GLY A 202 6.52 30.98 -7.75
N LEU A 203 6.31 30.43 -6.55
CA LEU A 203 5.22 30.83 -5.64
C LEU A 203 5.73 31.89 -4.64
N GLN A 204 4.97 32.97 -4.44
CA GLN A 204 5.34 34.06 -3.53
C GLN A 204 5.03 33.74 -2.06
N THR A 205 5.96 34.08 -1.16
CA THR A 205 5.85 33.81 0.29
C THR A 205 4.67 34.51 0.97
N ALA A 206 4.23 35.66 0.45
CA ALA A 206 3.11 36.44 1.00
C ALA A 206 1.74 35.77 0.87
N GLN A 207 1.59 34.76 0.00
CA GLN A 207 0.35 33.99 -0.13
C GLN A 207 0.18 32.92 0.97
N PHE A 208 1.18 32.70 1.84
CA PHE A 208 1.22 31.57 2.76
C PHE A 208 0.75 31.85 4.19
N ASP A 209 0.80 33.10 4.67
CA ASP A 209 0.25 33.44 6.00
C ASP A 209 -1.27 33.17 6.07
N LEU A 210 -1.97 33.21 4.93
CA LEU A 210 -3.37 32.76 4.81
C LEU A 210 -3.53 31.23 4.74
N PHE A 211 -2.60 30.51 4.12
CA PHE A 211 -2.75 29.07 3.85
C PHE A 211 -2.44 28.18 5.06
N LEU A 212 -1.48 28.59 5.91
CA LEU A 212 -1.15 27.87 7.15
C LEU A 212 -2.24 28.00 8.22
N HIS A 213 -3.02 29.09 8.22
CA HIS A 213 -4.16 29.26 9.14
C HIS A 213 -5.37 28.40 8.79
N MET A 214 -5.49 27.94 7.54
CA MET A 214 -6.66 27.18 7.06
C MET A 214 -6.50 25.66 7.11
N GLN A 215 -5.33 25.12 7.45
CA GLN A 215 -5.08 23.66 7.54
C GLN A 215 -4.91 23.14 8.98
N VAL A 216 -5.32 23.91 9.99
CA VAL A 216 -5.36 23.51 11.41
C VAL A 216 -6.81 23.34 11.91
N VAL A 217 -7.73 22.93 11.03
CA VAL A 217 -9.07 22.43 11.42
C VAL A 217 -9.28 21.05 10.81
#